data_AF-A0A976K9D0-F1
#
_entry.id   AF-A0A976K9D0-F1
#
_cell.length_a   1.000
_cell.length_b   1.000
_cell.length_c   1.000
_cell.angle_alpha   90.00
_cell.angle_beta   90.00
_cell.angle_gamma   90.00
#
_symmetry.space_group_name_H-M   'P 1'
#
loop_
_entity.id
_entity.type
_entity.pdbx_description
1 polymer ?
#
loop_
_entity_poly.entity_id
_entity_poly.type
_entity_poly.pdbx_seq_one_letter_code
_entity_poly.pdbx_strand_id
1 'polypeptide(L)'
;MSSLPFSLYVALRYLKSTRRDALITFLSATAAGGIALGIAALILALAALTGFQTALRQEILTRTPQIEVELPPDADAEAIRQSLSELSGVDRVGLLIHGRGWLLAAGRARPVELVGFDGELPGFFPAASDRAAGLYVGDRLATIWGLDEGDLVEVASTRPTLSPLGPQPRVRRLPVHGVFETGRTEQEARVALPLAEAASLLGRADTRLSITTLSLEQALRLAPQVESVVPEGAVVKTWQDLNRALLFALRLEKGLMFVAVFLIVVVAAMSLVSDITLIMASKLPEVGMLGAMGARPRDLQRVFLWLGGSLVAVGTLLGVLVGIGGAWMLDRYQLLSLPSQVYFLDHVPFLVRSTDVFWILLATMVLTLGCSLFAAKKAAALRPVEALRR
;
A
#
# COMPACT_ATOMS: atom_id res chain seq x y z
N MET A 1 26.61 0.85 -43.44
CA MET A 1 26.63 0.29 -42.08
C MET A 1 27.50 1.21 -41.24
N SER A 2 26.89 2.09 -40.44
CA SER A 2 27.61 3.11 -39.66
C SER A 2 28.61 2.43 -38.73
N SER A 3 29.90 2.68 -38.92
CA SER A 3 30.96 2.18 -38.04
C SER A 3 30.66 2.63 -36.61
N LEU A 4 30.46 1.67 -35.70
CA LEU A 4 30.30 1.95 -34.27
C LEU A 4 31.46 2.86 -33.81
N PRO A 5 31.22 3.87 -32.97
CA PRO A 5 32.29 4.71 -32.45
C PRO A 5 33.37 3.83 -31.81
N PHE A 6 34.64 4.13 -32.07
CA PHE A 6 35.79 3.32 -31.65
C PHE A 6 35.71 2.87 -30.19
N SER A 7 35.27 3.76 -29.30
CA SER A 7 35.12 3.48 -27.87
C SER A 7 34.06 2.42 -27.55
N LEU A 8 32.94 2.39 -28.29
CA LEU A 8 31.88 1.40 -28.12
C LEU A 8 32.30 0.04 -28.69
N TYR A 9 33.01 0.02 -29.83
CA TYR A 9 33.55 -1.22 -30.40
C TYR A 9 34.53 -1.91 -29.45
N VAL A 10 35.45 -1.14 -28.85
CA VAL A 10 36.41 -1.66 -27.86
C VAL A 10 35.68 -2.15 -26.59
N ALA A 11 34.70 -1.40 -26.08
CA ALA A 11 33.93 -1.79 -24.91
C ALA A 11 33.17 -3.11 -25.11
N LEU A 12 32.47 -3.26 -26.24
CA LEU A 12 31.75 -4.49 -26.60
C LEU A 12 32.69 -5.68 -26.79
N ARG A 13 33.89 -5.44 -27.33
CA ARG A 13 34.92 -6.48 -27.48
C ARG A 13 35.47 -6.93 -26.13
N TYR A 14 35.64 -6.02 -25.16
CA TYR A 14 36.00 -6.39 -23.79
C TYR A 14 34.91 -7.17 -23.07
N LEU A 15 33.63 -6.96 -23.42
CA LEU A 15 32.51 -7.75 -22.93
C LEU A 15 32.43 -9.15 -23.59
N LYS A 16 32.85 -9.28 -24.86
CA LYS A 16 32.66 -10.48 -25.69
C LYS A 16 33.93 -11.32 -25.75
N SER A 17 33.90 -12.42 -25.01
CA SER A 17 35.00 -13.36 -24.75
C SER A 17 35.75 -13.89 -25.99
N THR A 18 37.08 -13.92 -25.90
CA THR A 18 37.97 -14.90 -26.56
C THR A 18 38.55 -15.81 -25.47
N ARG A 19 38.81 -17.10 -25.73
CA ARG A 19 39.12 -18.18 -24.74
C ARG A 19 40.17 -17.88 -23.62
N ARG A 20 40.94 -16.79 -23.68
CA ARG A 20 41.87 -16.34 -22.62
C ARG A 20 41.25 -15.42 -21.55
N ASP A 21 40.03 -14.92 -21.74
CA ASP A 21 39.40 -13.90 -20.88
C ASP A 21 38.21 -14.41 -20.03
N ALA A 22 38.16 -15.72 -19.70
CA ALA A 22 37.04 -16.33 -18.98
C ALA A 22 36.74 -15.66 -17.63
N LEU A 23 37.76 -15.21 -16.90
CA LEU A 23 37.61 -14.49 -15.63
C LEU A 23 36.89 -13.15 -15.80
N ILE A 24 37.17 -12.43 -16.89
CA ILE A 24 36.56 -11.11 -17.16
C ILE A 24 35.10 -11.27 -17.58
N THR A 25 34.79 -12.33 -18.34
CA THR A 25 33.41 -12.67 -18.68
C THR A 25 32.61 -13.07 -17.42
N PHE A 26 33.23 -13.84 -16.52
CA PHE A 26 32.62 -14.19 -15.24
C PHE A 26 32.36 -12.96 -14.36
N LEU A 27 33.37 -12.09 -14.19
CA LEU A 27 33.25 -10.83 -13.44
C LEU A 27 32.15 -9.91 -14.01
N SER A 28 32.07 -9.81 -15.34
CA SER A 28 31.04 -9.01 -15.99
C SER A 28 29.64 -9.62 -15.80
N ALA A 29 29.54 -10.96 -15.83
CA ALA A 29 28.28 -11.66 -15.59
C ALA A 29 27.82 -11.53 -14.13
N THR A 30 28.72 -11.64 -13.15
CA THR A 30 28.40 -11.44 -11.73
C THR A 30 27.98 -10.00 -11.45
N ALA A 31 28.66 -9.03 -12.04
CA ALA A 31 28.31 -7.61 -11.94
C ALA A 31 26.91 -7.33 -12.51
N ALA A 32 26.65 -7.78 -13.75
CA ALA A 32 25.34 -7.63 -14.38
C ALA A 32 24.24 -8.38 -13.61
N GLY A 33 24.55 -9.57 -13.07
CA GLY A 33 23.65 -10.36 -12.25
C GLY A 33 23.30 -9.68 -10.91
N GLY A 34 24.28 -9.05 -10.25
CA GLY A 34 24.05 -8.28 -9.02
C GLY A 34 23.13 -7.07 -9.26
N ILE A 35 23.36 -6.34 -10.36
CA ILE A 35 22.49 -5.22 -10.77
C ILE A 35 21.08 -5.72 -11.09
N ALA A 36 20.98 -6.81 -11.87
CA ALA A 36 19.69 -7.40 -12.23
C ALA A 36 18.91 -7.86 -10.99
N LEU A 37 19.57 -8.55 -10.06
CA LEU A 37 18.96 -9.02 -8.82
C LEU A 37 18.49 -7.86 -7.94
N GLY A 38 19.32 -6.82 -7.79
CA GLY A 38 18.96 -5.62 -7.02
C GLY A 38 17.73 -4.91 -7.59
N ILE A 39 17.68 -4.70 -8.90
CA ILE A 39 16.54 -4.07 -9.58
C ILE A 39 15.29 -4.96 -9.51
N ALA A 40 15.43 -6.28 -9.72
CA ALA A 40 14.32 -7.21 -9.62
C ALA A 40 13.71 -7.24 -8.22
N ALA A 41 14.55 -7.37 -7.18
CA ALA A 41 14.12 -7.34 -5.79
C ALA A 41 13.40 -6.02 -5.43
N LEU A 42 13.92 -4.91 -5.95
CA LEU A 42 13.36 -3.59 -5.74
C LEU A 42 11.97 -3.42 -6.38
N ILE A 43 11.82 -3.87 -7.64
CA ILE A 43 10.52 -3.85 -8.33
C ILE A 43 9.51 -4.74 -7.59
N LEU A 44 9.92 -5.95 -7.19
CA LEU A 44 9.05 -6.89 -6.46
C LEU A 44 8.57 -6.30 -5.13
N ALA A 45 9.48 -5.71 -4.35
CA ALA A 45 9.14 -5.10 -3.06
C ALA A 45 8.15 -3.93 -3.21
N LEU A 46 8.40 -3.02 -4.17
CA LEU A 46 7.48 -1.91 -4.41
C LEU A 46 6.14 -2.37 -4.98
N ALA A 47 6.14 -3.40 -5.83
CA ALA A 47 4.92 -3.96 -6.38
C ALA A 47 4.03 -4.59 -5.28
N ALA A 48 4.62 -5.39 -4.39
CA ALA A 48 3.92 -5.97 -3.24
C ALA A 48 3.31 -4.86 -2.36
N LEU A 49 4.10 -3.83 -2.06
CA LEU A 49 3.65 -2.75 -1.20
C LEU A 49 2.53 -1.93 -1.84
N THR A 50 2.67 -1.61 -3.12
CA THR A 50 1.67 -0.83 -3.84
C THR A 50 0.38 -1.62 -3.99
N GLY A 51 0.47 -2.92 -4.24
CA GLY A 51 -0.68 -3.82 -4.24
C GLY A 51 -1.36 -3.82 -2.88
N PHE A 52 -0.60 -4.05 -1.81
CA PHE A 52 -1.12 -4.09 -0.44
C PHE A 52 -1.80 -2.78 -0.04
N GLN A 53 -1.18 -1.63 -0.34
CA GLN A 53 -1.75 -0.31 -0.07
C GLN A 53 -3.03 -0.06 -0.85
N THR A 54 -3.10 -0.52 -2.09
CA THR A 54 -4.29 -0.38 -2.93
C THR A 54 -5.44 -1.22 -2.37
N ALA A 55 -5.15 -2.45 -1.99
CA ALA A 55 -6.14 -3.35 -1.40
C ALA A 55 -6.61 -2.86 -0.02
N LEU A 56 -5.71 -2.37 0.84
CA LEU A 56 -6.09 -1.72 2.10
C LEU A 56 -6.93 -0.47 1.88
N ARG A 57 -6.62 0.35 0.87
CA ARG A 57 -7.40 1.55 0.55
C ARG A 57 -8.82 1.19 0.09
N GLN A 58 -8.97 0.14 -0.70
CA GLN A 58 -10.28 -0.39 -1.09
C GLN A 58 -11.04 -0.92 0.13
N GLU A 59 -10.35 -1.56 1.07
CA GLU A 59 -10.98 -2.04 2.30
C GLU A 59 -11.49 -0.88 3.19
N ILE A 60 -10.70 0.20 3.32
CA ILE A 60 -11.11 1.43 4.02
C ILE A 60 -12.34 2.05 3.35
N LEU A 61 -12.35 2.12 2.01
CA LEU A 61 -13.47 2.63 1.20
C LEU A 61 -14.77 1.88 1.48
N THR A 62 -14.67 0.56 1.56
CA THR A 62 -15.83 -0.27 1.82
C THR A 62 -16.27 -0.14 3.28
N ARG A 63 -15.34 -0.17 4.26
CA ARG A 63 -15.69 -0.40 5.69
C ARG A 63 -15.77 0.83 6.58
N THR A 64 -15.38 2.01 6.12
CA THR A 64 -15.45 3.23 6.94
C THR A 64 -16.25 4.33 6.25
N PRO A 65 -17.04 5.11 7.01
CA PRO A 65 -17.68 6.30 6.46
C PRO A 65 -16.61 7.27 5.96
N GLN A 66 -16.87 7.91 4.82
CA GLN A 66 -15.90 8.79 4.18
C GLN A 66 -15.72 10.10 4.95
N ILE A 67 -16.83 10.64 5.47
CA ILE A 67 -16.88 11.67 6.50
C ILE A 67 -17.92 11.24 7.53
N GLU A 68 -17.57 11.34 8.80
CA GLU A 68 -18.45 11.13 9.95
C GLU A 68 -18.58 12.46 10.70
N VAL A 69 -19.81 12.85 11.01
CA VAL A 69 -20.09 14.04 11.82
C VAL A 69 -20.73 13.57 13.13
N GLU A 70 -20.03 13.74 14.24
CA GLU A 70 -20.55 13.46 15.58
C GLU A 70 -21.36 14.68 16.04
N LEU A 71 -22.66 14.51 16.24
CA LEU A 71 -23.57 15.59 16.60
C LEU A 71 -23.67 15.74 18.13
N PRO A 72 -23.81 16.98 18.64
CA PRO A 72 -24.16 17.17 20.03
C PRO A 72 -25.57 16.61 20.33
N PRO A 73 -25.84 16.15 21.56
CA PRO A 73 -27.07 15.44 21.93
C PRO A 73 -28.36 16.25 21.72
N ASP A 74 -28.27 17.58 21.73
CA ASP A 74 -29.39 18.50 21.56
C ASP A 74 -29.56 19.00 20.11
N ALA A 75 -28.71 18.56 19.17
CA ALA A 75 -28.78 18.99 17.78
C ALA A 75 -29.95 18.36 17.03
N ASP A 76 -30.57 19.15 16.15
CA ASP A 76 -31.54 18.63 15.19
C ASP A 76 -30.83 17.93 14.03
N ALA A 77 -30.62 16.62 14.19
CA ALA A 77 -29.91 15.80 13.22
C ALA A 77 -30.57 15.81 11.84
N GLU A 78 -31.89 15.97 11.75
CA GLU A 78 -32.63 15.92 10.49
C GLU A 78 -32.47 17.23 9.70
N ALA A 79 -32.53 18.38 10.38
CA ALA A 79 -32.26 19.67 9.77
C ALA A 79 -30.82 19.78 9.24
N ILE A 80 -29.85 19.23 9.99
CA ILE A 80 -28.44 19.20 9.58
C ILE A 80 -28.24 18.23 8.41
N ARG A 81 -28.89 17.05 8.44
CA ARG A 81 -28.88 16.09 7.34
C ARG A 81 -29.35 16.73 6.03
N GLN A 82 -30.43 17.52 6.07
CA GLN A 82 -30.96 18.22 4.91
C GLN A 82 -29.96 19.26 4.38
N SER A 83 -29.43 20.12 5.25
CA SER A 83 -28.42 21.12 4.88
C SER A 83 -27.17 20.51 4.24
N LEU A 84 -26.72 19.35 4.74
CA LEU A 84 -25.56 18.65 4.20
C LEU A 84 -25.85 17.95 2.87
N SER A 85 -27.09 17.50 2.65
CA SER A 85 -27.49 16.87 1.38
C SER A 85 -27.54 17.85 0.20
N GLU A 86 -27.66 19.16 0.48
CA GLU A 86 -27.66 20.22 -0.54
C GLU A 86 -26.24 20.61 -1.01
N LEU A 87 -25.19 20.14 -0.33
CA LEU A 87 -23.81 20.45 -0.69
C LEU A 87 -23.38 19.71 -1.96
N SER A 88 -22.78 20.45 -2.91
CA SER A 88 -22.28 19.88 -4.16
C SER A 88 -21.15 18.88 -3.90
N GLY A 89 -21.33 17.63 -4.32
CA GLY A 89 -20.34 16.55 -4.17
C GLY A 89 -20.65 15.56 -3.05
N VAL A 90 -21.74 15.78 -2.31
CA VAL A 90 -22.35 14.77 -1.43
C VAL A 90 -23.23 13.84 -2.27
N ASP A 91 -23.01 12.53 -2.14
CA ASP A 91 -23.81 11.50 -2.81
C ASP A 91 -24.97 11.06 -1.90
N ARG A 92 -24.68 10.81 -0.62
CA ARG A 92 -25.68 10.39 0.38
C ARG A 92 -25.31 10.86 1.78
N VAL A 93 -26.30 11.24 2.58
CA VAL A 93 -26.15 11.49 4.03
C VAL A 93 -27.05 10.52 4.80
N GLY A 94 -26.44 9.62 5.56
CA GLY A 94 -27.15 8.65 6.39
C GLY A 94 -27.05 9.00 7.87
N LEU A 95 -28.16 8.85 8.60
CA LEU A 95 -28.20 9.03 10.05
C LEU A 95 -27.83 7.73 10.75
N LEU A 96 -26.92 7.83 11.73
CA LEU A 96 -26.39 6.71 12.49
C LEU A 96 -26.54 6.97 14.00
N ILE A 97 -26.80 5.91 14.77
CA ILE A 97 -26.73 5.95 16.23
C ILE A 97 -25.75 4.87 16.67
N HIS A 98 -24.67 5.26 17.33
CA HIS A 98 -23.70 4.32 17.88
C HIS A 98 -23.99 4.06 19.35
N GLY A 99 -23.71 2.85 19.80
CA GLY A 99 -23.75 2.54 21.21
C GLY A 99 -23.27 1.14 21.53
N ARG A 100 -23.03 0.89 22.81
CA ARG A 100 -22.66 -0.44 23.30
C ARG A 100 -23.86 -1.13 23.90
N GLY A 101 -24.02 -2.39 23.57
CA GLY A 101 -25.08 -3.24 24.09
C GLY A 101 -24.61 -4.67 24.30
N TRP A 102 -25.57 -5.51 24.64
CA TRP A 102 -25.38 -6.95 24.75
C TRP A 102 -26.30 -7.62 23.73
N LEU A 103 -25.76 -8.56 22.96
CA LEU A 103 -26.56 -9.49 22.20
C LEU A 103 -26.74 -10.75 23.05
N LEU A 104 -27.99 -11.16 23.25
CA LEU A 104 -28.38 -12.35 23.97
C LEU A 104 -29.05 -13.31 23.00
N ALA A 105 -28.45 -14.49 22.83
CA ALA A 105 -28.99 -15.56 22.01
C ALA A 105 -28.55 -16.91 22.55
N ALA A 106 -29.40 -17.93 22.44
CA ALA A 106 -29.09 -19.31 22.85
C ALA A 106 -28.50 -19.43 24.28
N GLY A 107 -29.00 -18.62 25.23
CA GLY A 107 -28.52 -18.60 26.63
C GLY A 107 -27.12 -17.99 26.83
N ARG A 108 -26.55 -17.36 25.81
CA ARG A 108 -25.25 -16.67 25.85
C ARG A 108 -25.47 -15.17 25.72
N ALA A 109 -24.61 -14.37 26.37
CA ALA A 109 -24.57 -12.93 26.24
C ALA A 109 -23.17 -12.50 25.77
N ARG A 110 -23.08 -11.63 24.77
CA ARG A 110 -21.81 -11.07 24.29
C ARG A 110 -21.95 -9.55 24.14
N PRO A 111 -20.95 -8.77 24.57
CA PRO A 111 -20.93 -7.34 24.31
C PRO A 111 -20.80 -7.12 22.80
N VAL A 112 -21.65 -6.24 22.26
CA VAL A 112 -21.67 -5.87 20.84
C VAL A 112 -21.73 -4.36 20.69
N GLU A 113 -21.17 -3.86 19.61
CA GLU A 113 -21.43 -2.51 19.14
C GLU A 113 -22.74 -2.52 18.35
N LEU A 114 -23.69 -1.70 18.79
CA LEU A 114 -24.98 -1.49 18.18
C LEU A 114 -24.89 -0.28 17.27
N VAL A 115 -25.18 -0.48 15.99
CA VAL A 115 -25.19 0.57 14.98
C VAL A 115 -26.60 0.71 14.42
N GLY A 116 -27.30 1.77 14.83
CA GLY A 116 -28.57 2.17 14.25
C GLY A 116 -28.35 2.82 12.90
N PHE A 117 -29.11 2.42 11.88
CA PHE A 117 -29.05 3.03 10.55
C PHE A 117 -30.44 3.44 10.05
N ASP A 118 -30.50 4.52 9.27
CA ASP A 118 -31.72 5.01 8.64
C ASP A 118 -31.83 4.54 7.18
N GLY A 119 -32.99 3.96 6.82
CA GLY A 119 -33.27 3.49 5.47
C GLY A 119 -32.42 2.28 5.04
N GLU A 120 -31.59 2.46 4.01
CA GLU A 120 -30.73 1.42 3.46
C GLU A 120 -29.53 1.13 4.36
N LEU A 121 -29.07 -0.13 4.40
CA LEU A 121 -27.82 -0.43 5.08
C LEU A 121 -26.68 0.40 4.47
N PRO A 122 -25.90 1.08 5.32
CA PRO A 122 -24.71 1.78 4.86
C PRO A 122 -23.75 0.84 4.12
N GLY A 123 -23.04 1.34 3.11
CA GLY A 123 -22.12 0.54 2.29
C GLY A 123 -20.98 -0.13 3.07
N PHE A 124 -20.77 0.27 4.33
CA PHE A 124 -19.85 -0.38 5.28
C PHE A 124 -20.38 -1.63 5.97
N PHE A 125 -21.60 -2.05 5.63
CA PHE A 125 -22.14 -3.38 5.90
C PHE A 125 -22.29 -4.15 4.58
N PRO A 126 -21.20 -4.74 4.04
CA PRO A 126 -21.23 -5.47 2.78
C PRO A 126 -22.17 -6.69 2.84
N ALA A 127 -22.77 -7.02 1.68
CA ALA A 127 -23.68 -8.15 1.42
C ALA A 127 -25.14 -8.06 1.92
N ALA A 128 -25.54 -6.99 2.60
CA ALA A 128 -26.92 -6.77 3.09
C ALA A 128 -27.68 -5.62 2.38
N SER A 129 -27.17 -5.19 1.23
CA SER A 129 -27.71 -4.08 0.43
C SER A 129 -28.99 -4.51 -0.31
N ASP A 130 -30.14 -4.41 0.38
CA ASP A 130 -31.47 -4.18 -0.24
C ASP A 130 -32.65 -4.21 0.75
N ARG A 131 -32.40 -4.41 2.05
CA ARG A 131 -33.48 -4.63 3.02
C ARG A 131 -33.41 -3.65 4.19
N ALA A 132 -34.29 -2.65 4.13
CA ALA A 132 -34.38 -1.53 5.08
C ALA A 132 -34.96 -1.89 6.48
N ALA A 133 -35.22 -3.17 6.74
CA ALA A 133 -35.87 -3.60 7.98
C ALA A 133 -35.09 -4.76 8.60
N GLY A 134 -35.01 -4.77 9.94
CA GLY A 134 -34.54 -5.90 10.72
C GLY A 134 -33.10 -5.82 11.22
N LEU A 135 -32.76 -6.78 12.07
CA LEU A 135 -31.46 -6.88 12.74
C LEU A 135 -30.47 -7.64 11.86
N TYR A 136 -29.29 -7.07 11.66
CA TYR A 136 -28.20 -7.72 10.96
C TYR A 136 -27.07 -8.06 11.91
N VAL A 137 -26.61 -9.29 11.83
CA VAL A 137 -25.57 -9.83 12.69
C VAL A 137 -24.33 -10.13 11.86
N GLY A 138 -23.14 -9.92 12.43
CA GLY A 138 -21.92 -10.32 11.74
C GLY A 138 -21.87 -11.81 11.45
N ASP A 139 -21.45 -12.18 10.24
CA ASP A 139 -21.25 -13.55 9.75
C ASP A 139 -20.56 -14.48 10.78
N ARG A 140 -19.50 -14.00 11.44
CA ARG A 140 -18.79 -14.77 12.48
C ARG A 140 -19.65 -15.03 13.71
N LEU A 141 -20.38 -14.03 14.17
CA LEU A 141 -21.24 -14.17 15.35
C LEU A 141 -22.40 -15.10 15.05
N ALA A 142 -22.99 -14.98 13.85
CA ALA A 142 -24.01 -15.89 13.37
C ALA A 142 -23.49 -17.33 13.28
N THR A 143 -22.30 -17.54 12.72
CA THR A 143 -21.69 -18.89 12.61
C THR A 143 -21.38 -19.51 13.98
N ILE A 144 -20.80 -18.73 14.92
CA ILE A 144 -20.45 -19.25 16.26
C ILE A 144 -21.70 -19.59 17.08
N TRP A 145 -22.79 -18.87 16.88
CA TRP A 145 -24.04 -19.06 17.63
C TRP A 145 -25.07 -19.89 16.89
N GLY A 146 -24.81 -20.27 15.63
CA GLY A 146 -25.74 -21.00 14.78
C GLY A 146 -27.03 -20.22 14.52
N LEU A 147 -26.91 -18.90 14.29
CA LEU A 147 -28.05 -18.05 13.98
C LEU A 147 -28.35 -18.07 12.49
N ASP A 148 -29.60 -18.34 12.15
CA ASP A 148 -30.13 -18.30 10.78
C ASP A 148 -31.09 -17.10 10.58
N GLU A 149 -31.41 -16.78 9.32
CA GLU A 149 -32.44 -15.77 9.01
C GLU A 149 -33.79 -16.19 9.61
N GLY A 150 -34.39 -15.29 10.40
CA GLY A 150 -35.65 -15.49 11.11
C GLY A 150 -35.48 -15.80 12.61
N ASP A 151 -34.28 -16.11 13.08
CA ASP A 151 -34.05 -16.38 14.50
C ASP A 151 -34.28 -15.16 15.38
N LEU A 152 -34.92 -15.36 16.54
CA LEU A 152 -35.17 -14.29 17.50
C LEU A 152 -33.99 -14.12 18.44
N VAL A 153 -33.42 -12.92 18.46
CA VAL A 153 -32.35 -12.55 19.38
C VAL A 153 -32.75 -11.35 20.23
N GLU A 154 -32.17 -11.28 21.42
CA GLU A 154 -32.42 -10.21 22.38
C GLU A 154 -31.26 -9.22 22.37
N VAL A 155 -31.56 -7.93 22.21
CA VAL A 155 -30.59 -6.86 22.29
C VAL A 155 -30.88 -6.06 23.56
N ALA A 156 -29.89 -5.98 24.44
CA ALA A 156 -29.99 -5.21 25.68
C ALA A 156 -29.08 -3.97 25.64
N SER A 157 -29.60 -2.84 26.09
CA SER A 157 -28.81 -1.60 26.19
C SER A 157 -27.95 -1.59 27.46
N THR A 158 -26.83 -0.87 27.40
CA THR A 158 -25.99 -0.57 28.59
C THR A 158 -26.54 0.58 29.43
N ARG A 159 -27.55 1.30 28.94
CA ARG A 159 -28.20 2.42 29.64
C ARG A 159 -29.49 1.97 30.32
N PRO A 160 -29.54 1.93 31.66
CA PRO A 160 -30.75 1.54 32.36
C PRO A 160 -31.82 2.63 32.26
N THR A 161 -33.08 2.19 32.20
CA THR A 161 -34.24 3.06 32.43
C THR A 161 -34.74 2.94 33.85
N LEU A 162 -35.24 4.05 34.37
CA LEU A 162 -35.90 4.09 35.67
C LEU A 162 -37.28 3.42 35.57
N SER A 163 -37.47 2.33 36.30
CA SER A 163 -38.74 1.64 36.50
C SER A 163 -39.14 1.76 37.99
N PRO A 164 -40.45 1.67 38.34
CA PRO A 164 -40.90 1.66 39.73
C PRO A 164 -40.24 0.57 40.61
N LEU A 165 -39.67 -0.47 39.99
CA LEU A 165 -38.94 -1.57 40.64
C LEU A 165 -37.41 -1.39 40.64
N GLY A 166 -36.89 -0.21 40.24
CA GLY A 166 -35.47 0.10 40.13
C GLY A 166 -34.96 0.23 38.69
N PRO A 167 -33.67 0.52 38.49
CA PRO A 167 -33.07 0.64 37.15
C PRO A 167 -33.05 -0.71 36.44
N GLN A 168 -33.71 -0.81 35.28
CA GLN A 168 -33.72 -2.01 34.43
C GLN A 168 -33.14 -1.72 33.05
N PRO A 169 -32.34 -2.64 32.46
CA PRO A 169 -31.84 -2.49 31.09
C PRO A 169 -33.00 -2.54 30.09
N ARG A 170 -32.92 -1.76 29.00
CA ARG A 170 -33.89 -1.88 27.91
C ARG A 170 -33.52 -3.10 27.08
N VAL A 171 -34.44 -4.05 26.95
CA VAL A 171 -34.27 -5.26 26.13
C VAL A 171 -35.29 -5.26 25.00
N ARG A 172 -34.83 -5.54 23.78
CA ARG A 172 -35.68 -5.70 22.59
C ARG A 172 -35.45 -7.06 21.96
N ARG A 173 -36.54 -7.74 21.61
CA ARG A 173 -36.53 -9.02 20.87
C ARG A 173 -36.70 -8.70 19.39
N LEU A 174 -35.71 -9.03 18.58
CA LEU A 174 -35.69 -8.71 17.14
C LEU A 174 -35.36 -9.97 16.34
N PRO A 175 -36.03 -10.21 15.21
CA PRO A 175 -35.65 -11.27 14.30
C PRO A 175 -34.36 -10.88 13.55
N VAL A 176 -33.45 -11.84 13.38
CA VAL A 176 -32.29 -11.73 12.51
C VAL A 176 -32.78 -11.72 11.07
N HIS A 177 -32.60 -10.61 10.39
CA HIS A 177 -33.02 -10.49 8.99
C HIS A 177 -31.92 -10.94 8.03
N GLY A 178 -30.66 -10.83 8.44
CA GLY A 178 -29.56 -11.24 7.60
C GLY A 178 -28.24 -11.19 8.34
N VAL A 179 -27.21 -11.65 7.63
CA VAL A 179 -25.83 -11.56 8.07
C VAL A 179 -25.06 -10.61 7.16
N PHE A 180 -24.15 -9.84 7.74
CA PHE A 180 -23.21 -9.03 6.96
C PHE A 180 -21.80 -9.55 7.19
N GLU A 181 -20.93 -9.35 6.21
CA GLU A 181 -19.53 -9.74 6.36
C GLU A 181 -18.85 -8.81 7.37
N THR A 182 -18.64 -9.30 8.59
CA THR A 182 -17.76 -8.61 9.53
C THR A 182 -16.32 -8.82 9.07
N GLY A 183 -15.59 -7.71 8.93
CA GLY A 183 -14.16 -7.79 8.67
C GLY A 183 -13.45 -8.73 9.62
N ARG A 184 -12.33 -9.31 9.17
CA ARG A 184 -11.72 -10.48 9.80
C ARG A 184 -11.04 -10.24 11.16
N THR A 185 -11.16 -9.03 11.73
CA THR A 185 -10.58 -8.67 13.03
C THR A 185 -11.63 -8.81 14.14
N GLU A 186 -11.30 -9.59 15.18
CA GLU A 186 -12.22 -9.97 16.27
C GLU A 186 -12.65 -8.82 17.22
N GLN A 187 -12.16 -7.60 17.02
CA GLN A 187 -12.14 -6.60 18.08
C GLN A 187 -13.51 -6.00 18.43
N GLU A 188 -14.49 -5.98 17.53
CA GLU A 188 -15.85 -5.52 17.85
C GLU A 188 -16.89 -6.35 17.09
N ALA A 189 -17.64 -7.18 17.82
CA ALA A 189 -18.84 -7.81 17.28
C ALA A 189 -19.88 -6.71 17.04
N ARG A 190 -20.14 -6.40 15.76
CA ARG A 190 -21.09 -5.36 15.35
C ARG A 190 -22.45 -5.97 15.04
N VAL A 191 -23.49 -5.25 15.39
CA VAL A 191 -24.88 -5.58 15.08
C VAL A 191 -25.55 -4.33 14.56
N ALA A 192 -26.11 -4.41 13.35
CA ALA A 192 -26.84 -3.31 12.74
C ALA A 192 -28.34 -3.48 12.99
N LEU A 193 -29.03 -2.40 13.32
CA LEU A 193 -30.46 -2.40 13.59
C LEU A 193 -31.12 -1.14 13.03
N PRO A 194 -32.44 -1.15 12.80
CA PRO A 194 -33.13 0.05 12.32
C PRO A 194 -32.98 1.20 13.31
N LEU A 195 -32.87 2.42 12.79
CA LEU A 195 -32.66 3.64 13.58
C LEU A 195 -33.68 3.78 14.71
N ALA A 196 -34.95 3.46 14.45
CA ALA A 196 -36.02 3.54 15.44
C ALA A 196 -35.77 2.62 16.65
N GLU A 197 -35.32 1.39 16.40
CA GLU A 197 -34.99 0.43 17.46
C GLU A 197 -33.74 0.88 18.23
N ALA A 198 -32.71 1.36 17.51
CA ALA A 198 -31.49 1.89 18.11
C ALA A 198 -31.76 3.09 19.01
N ALA A 199 -32.56 4.05 18.54
CA ALA A 199 -32.99 5.21 19.34
C ALA A 199 -33.76 4.77 20.59
N SER A 200 -34.58 3.72 20.48
CA SER A 200 -35.31 3.16 21.62
C SER A 200 -34.39 2.49 22.64
N LEU A 201 -33.29 1.85 22.21
CA LEU A 201 -32.36 1.14 23.09
C LEU A 201 -31.29 2.07 23.69
N LEU A 202 -30.70 2.93 22.88
CA LEU A 202 -29.49 3.72 23.19
C LEU A 202 -29.81 5.18 23.54
N GLY A 203 -30.98 5.68 23.16
CA GLY A 203 -31.29 7.11 23.16
C GLY A 203 -30.62 7.85 21.99
N ARG A 204 -30.54 9.18 22.07
CA ARG A 204 -29.98 10.06 21.01
C ARG A 204 -28.59 10.63 21.31
N ALA A 205 -27.93 10.18 22.38
CA ALA A 205 -26.73 10.87 22.88
C ALA A 205 -25.46 10.66 22.03
N ASP A 206 -25.43 9.67 21.13
CA ASP A 206 -24.30 9.44 20.20
C ASP A 206 -24.89 9.29 18.79
N THR A 207 -25.50 10.39 18.33
CA THR A 207 -26.07 10.51 16.99
C THR A 207 -24.99 11.02 16.05
N ARG A 208 -24.79 10.34 14.92
CA ARG A 208 -23.78 10.69 13.93
C ARG A 208 -24.37 10.76 12.54
N LEU A 209 -23.79 11.58 11.68
CA LEU A 209 -24.11 11.61 10.26
C LEU A 209 -22.95 11.00 9.49
N SER A 210 -23.25 10.02 8.64
CA SER A 210 -22.31 9.48 7.67
C SER A 210 -22.54 10.10 6.30
N ILE A 211 -21.50 10.72 5.75
CA ILE A 211 -21.55 11.32 4.43
C ILE A 211 -20.79 10.42 3.47
N THR A 212 -21.48 9.98 2.43
CA THR A 212 -20.92 9.27 1.29
C THR A 212 -20.66 10.28 0.18
N THR A 213 -19.46 10.25 -0.39
CA THR A 213 -19.04 11.08 -1.52
C THR A 213 -18.59 10.18 -2.67
N LEU A 214 -18.43 10.73 -3.87
CA LEU A 214 -18.02 9.97 -5.05
C LEU A 214 -16.55 9.51 -4.97
N SER A 215 -15.72 10.13 -4.12
CA SER A 215 -14.31 9.74 -3.95
C SER A 215 -13.69 10.20 -2.62
N LEU A 216 -12.72 9.44 -2.11
CA LEU A 216 -11.98 9.79 -0.88
C LEU A 216 -11.30 11.17 -0.93
N GLU A 217 -10.91 11.63 -2.12
CA GLU A 217 -10.27 12.93 -2.29
C GLU A 217 -11.28 14.08 -2.22
N GLN A 218 -12.48 13.86 -2.75
CA GLN A 218 -13.58 14.81 -2.57
C GLN A 218 -14.01 14.87 -1.11
N ALA A 219 -14.07 13.75 -0.39
CA ALA A 219 -14.35 13.76 1.05
C ALA A 219 -13.41 14.69 1.82
N LEU A 220 -12.11 14.70 1.50
CA LEU A 220 -11.13 15.59 2.13
C LEU A 220 -11.31 17.06 1.73
N ARG A 221 -11.78 17.34 0.52
CA ARG A 221 -12.08 18.71 0.06
C ARG A 221 -13.40 19.24 0.62
N LEU A 222 -14.36 18.35 0.86
CA LEU A 222 -15.68 18.65 1.41
C LEU A 222 -15.65 18.82 2.93
N ALA A 223 -14.72 18.17 3.65
CA ALA A 223 -14.67 18.24 5.11
C ALA A 223 -14.66 19.67 5.68
N PRO A 224 -13.89 20.64 5.17
CA PRO A 224 -13.95 22.03 5.64
C PRO A 224 -15.29 22.72 5.35
N GLN A 225 -15.96 22.36 4.25
CA GLN A 225 -17.28 22.90 3.91
C GLN A 225 -18.35 22.31 4.85
N VAL A 226 -18.27 21.02 5.16
CA VAL A 226 -19.14 20.35 6.14
C VAL A 226 -18.97 21.00 7.51
N GLU A 227 -17.73 21.25 7.94
CA GLU A 227 -17.44 21.90 9.22
C GLU A 227 -18.05 23.30 9.33
N SER A 228 -18.20 24.03 8.23
CA SER A 228 -18.84 25.36 8.22
C SER A 228 -20.37 25.35 8.32
N VAL A 229 -21.02 24.20 8.03
CA VAL A 229 -22.48 24.04 8.02
C VAL A 229 -22.99 23.45 9.33
N VAL A 230 -22.15 22.66 10.01
CA VAL A 230 -22.52 21.92 11.21
C VAL A 230 -22.41 22.83 12.45
N PRO A 231 -23.31 22.71 13.45
CA PRO A 231 -23.30 23.56 14.65
C PRO A 231 -22.01 23.47 15.47
N GLU A 232 -21.73 24.52 16.24
CA GLU A 232 -20.65 24.54 17.23
C GLU A 232 -20.80 23.38 18.23
N GLY A 233 -19.73 22.62 18.41
CA GLY A 233 -19.70 21.44 19.29
C GLY A 233 -19.86 20.10 18.57
N ALA A 234 -20.18 20.09 17.28
CA ALA A 234 -20.08 18.88 16.48
C ALA A 234 -18.63 18.60 16.07
N VAL A 235 -18.28 17.32 15.94
CA VAL A 235 -16.94 16.89 15.55
C VAL A 235 -16.99 16.24 14.18
N VAL A 236 -16.38 16.88 13.19
CA VAL A 236 -16.21 16.32 11.84
C VAL A 236 -14.94 15.48 11.80
N LYS A 237 -15.07 14.21 11.46
CA LYS A 237 -13.94 13.28 11.27
C LYS A 237 -13.97 12.77 9.84
N THR A 238 -12.82 12.81 9.17
CA THR A 238 -12.67 12.20 7.85
C THR A 238 -12.27 10.73 7.98
N TRP A 239 -12.36 9.97 6.88
CA TRP A 239 -11.78 8.62 6.81
C TRP A 239 -10.30 8.56 7.20
N GLN A 240 -9.53 9.66 7.04
CA GLN A 240 -8.13 9.71 7.47
C GLN A 240 -7.99 9.78 8.99
N ASP A 241 -8.88 10.54 9.64
CA ASP A 241 -8.89 10.70 11.09
C ASP A 241 -9.32 9.40 11.78
N LEU A 242 -10.34 8.74 11.22
CA LEU A 242 -10.82 7.43 11.67
C LEU A 242 -9.75 6.34 11.53
N ASN A 243 -8.88 6.43 10.52
CA ASN A 243 -7.85 5.43 10.22
C ASN A 243 -6.41 5.94 10.51
N ARG A 244 -6.25 6.93 11.40
CA ARG A 244 -4.97 7.61 11.64
C ARG A 244 -3.81 6.66 11.96
N ALA A 245 -4.07 5.61 12.75
CA ALA A 245 -3.05 4.65 13.17
C ALA A 245 -2.54 3.81 11.99
N LEU A 246 -3.46 3.35 11.14
CA LEU A 246 -3.13 2.62 9.92
C LEU A 246 -2.35 3.51 8.94
N LEU A 247 -2.81 4.74 8.72
CA LEU A 247 -2.12 5.69 7.84
C LEU A 247 -0.75 6.09 8.36
N PHE A 248 -0.58 6.22 9.67
CA PHE A 248 0.71 6.46 10.30
C PHE A 248 1.67 5.28 10.07
N ALA A 249 1.21 4.05 10.29
CA ALA A 249 1.99 2.85 10.02
C ALA A 249 2.44 2.77 8.55
N LEU A 250 1.52 3.02 7.61
CA LEU A 250 1.81 3.05 6.17
C LEU A 250 2.84 4.13 5.79
N ARG A 251 2.81 5.30 6.45
CA ARG A 251 3.80 6.36 6.24
C ARG A 251 5.18 5.98 6.77
N LEU A 252 5.23 5.40 7.98
CA LEU A 252 6.48 4.94 8.59
C LEU A 252 7.13 3.85 7.75
N GLU A 253 6.33 2.90 7.26
CA GLU A 253 6.76 1.82 6.38
C GLU A 253 7.37 2.36 5.07
N LYS A 254 6.71 3.33 4.42
CA LYS A 254 7.27 3.99 3.22
C LYS A 254 8.65 4.60 3.49
N GLY A 255 8.85 5.20 4.66
CA GLY A 255 10.14 5.74 5.08
C GLY A 255 11.21 4.66 5.23
N LEU A 256 10.87 3.54 5.89
CA LEU A 256 11.79 2.41 6.06
C LEU A 256 12.16 1.79 4.71
N MET A 257 11.20 1.67 3.79
CA MET A 257 11.44 1.20 2.44
C MET A 257 12.38 2.16 1.69
N PHE A 258 12.16 3.48 1.73
CA PHE A 258 13.06 4.44 1.10
C PHE A 258 14.52 4.25 1.55
N VAL A 259 14.74 4.07 2.85
CA VAL A 259 16.09 3.81 3.41
C VAL A 259 16.66 2.48 2.92
N ALA A 260 15.86 1.40 2.93
CA ALA A 260 16.29 0.09 2.46
C ALA A 260 16.65 0.10 0.95
N VAL A 261 15.80 0.72 0.13
CA VAL A 261 16.03 0.90 -1.31
C VAL A 261 17.30 1.69 -1.56
N PHE A 262 17.48 2.82 -0.86
CA PHE A 262 18.68 3.63 -0.97
C PHE A 262 19.93 2.81 -0.64
N LEU A 263 19.90 2.01 0.43
CA LEU A 263 21.01 1.15 0.82
C LEU A 263 21.31 0.08 -0.25
N ILE A 264 20.30 -0.59 -0.79
CA ILE A 264 20.47 -1.59 -1.86
C ILE A 264 21.14 -0.96 -3.08
N VAL A 265 20.70 0.23 -3.49
CA VAL A 265 21.26 0.92 -4.66
C VAL A 265 22.70 1.37 -4.38
N VAL A 266 23.01 1.85 -3.17
CA VAL A 266 24.38 2.20 -2.76
C VAL A 266 25.30 0.97 -2.80
N VAL A 267 24.85 -0.16 -2.24
CA VAL A 267 25.61 -1.43 -2.27
C VAL A 267 25.85 -1.87 -3.72
N ALA A 268 24.83 -1.85 -4.57
CA ALA A 268 24.96 -2.20 -5.99
C ALA A 268 25.94 -1.27 -6.72
N ALA A 269 25.89 0.04 -6.44
CA ALA A 269 26.81 1.02 -7.02
C ALA A 269 28.27 0.79 -6.56
N MET A 270 28.50 0.45 -5.28
CA MET A 270 29.83 0.10 -4.77
C MET A 270 30.37 -1.20 -5.38
N SER A 271 29.51 -2.21 -5.56
CA SER A 271 29.87 -3.44 -6.27
C SER A 271 30.29 -3.14 -7.71
N LEU A 272 29.54 -2.30 -8.43
CA LEU A 272 29.90 -1.89 -9.79
C LEU A 272 31.26 -1.18 -9.86
N VAL A 273 31.56 -0.28 -8.91
CA VAL A 273 32.88 0.37 -8.84
C VAL A 273 33.99 -0.66 -8.66
N SER A 274 33.77 -1.64 -7.79
CA SER A 274 34.73 -2.72 -7.54
C SER A 274 34.98 -3.55 -8.80
N ASP A 275 33.90 -3.92 -9.50
CA ASP A 275 33.98 -4.73 -10.71
C ASP A 275 34.66 -3.99 -11.86
N ILE A 276 34.30 -2.72 -12.11
CA ILE A 276 34.95 -1.90 -13.15
C ILE A 276 36.44 -1.71 -12.84
N THR A 277 36.80 -1.47 -11.57
CA THR A 277 38.20 -1.29 -11.16
C THR A 277 39.00 -2.58 -11.33
N LEU A 278 38.41 -3.73 -11.02
CA LEU A 278 39.04 -5.04 -11.19
C LEU A 278 39.21 -5.40 -12.67
N ILE A 279 38.19 -5.19 -13.50
CA ILE A 279 38.27 -5.36 -14.96
C ILE A 279 39.36 -4.46 -15.52
N MET A 280 39.43 -3.21 -15.09
CA MET A 280 40.49 -2.27 -15.48
C MET A 280 41.88 -2.78 -15.11
N ALA A 281 42.08 -3.27 -13.88
CA ALA A 281 43.37 -3.81 -13.45
C ALA A 281 43.80 -5.02 -14.30
N SER A 282 42.85 -5.89 -14.69
CA SER A 282 43.13 -7.03 -15.56
C SER A 282 43.44 -6.64 -17.02
N LYS A 283 42.94 -5.49 -17.50
CA LYS A 283 43.18 -4.97 -18.86
C LYS A 283 44.20 -3.83 -18.92
N LEU A 284 44.93 -3.57 -17.84
CA LEU A 284 45.94 -2.51 -17.75
C LEU A 284 47.00 -2.57 -18.88
N PRO A 285 47.53 -3.76 -19.27
CA PRO A 285 48.51 -3.85 -20.35
C PRO A 285 47.94 -3.46 -21.72
N GLU A 286 46.69 -3.84 -22.00
CA GLU A 286 45.99 -3.51 -23.25
C GLU A 286 45.72 -2.00 -23.36
N VAL A 287 45.35 -1.38 -22.24
CA VAL A 287 45.17 0.08 -22.11
C VAL A 287 46.49 0.83 -22.29
N GLY A 288 47.59 0.31 -21.73
CA GLY A 288 48.94 0.86 -21.89
C GLY A 288 49.39 0.84 -23.35
N MET A 289 49.14 -0.26 -24.06
CA MET A 289 49.42 -0.38 -25.50
C MET A 289 48.60 0.61 -26.34
N LEU A 290 47.30 0.76 -26.04
CA LEU A 290 46.45 1.76 -26.71
C LEU A 290 46.95 3.18 -26.47
N GLY A 291 47.38 3.50 -25.26
CA GLY A 291 48.01 4.77 -24.92
C GLY A 291 49.31 5.01 -25.70
N ALA A 292 50.18 3.99 -25.81
CA ALA A 292 51.42 4.06 -26.57
C ALA A 292 51.20 4.25 -28.09
N MET A 293 50.08 3.74 -28.63
CA MET A 293 49.66 3.95 -30.01
C MET A 293 48.98 5.33 -30.24
N GLY A 294 48.90 6.19 -29.23
CA GLY A 294 48.40 7.57 -29.36
C GLY A 294 46.96 7.81 -28.89
N ALA A 295 46.32 6.85 -28.20
CA ALA A 295 45.00 7.06 -27.63
C ALA A 295 45.04 8.15 -26.54
N ARG A 296 44.13 9.13 -26.61
CA ARG A 296 44.06 10.20 -25.60
C ARG A 296 43.41 9.67 -24.30
N PRO A 297 43.72 10.25 -23.13
CA PRO A 297 43.07 9.88 -21.87
C PRO A 297 41.53 9.96 -21.92
N ARG A 298 40.98 10.91 -22.70
CA ARG A 298 39.52 11.06 -22.91
C ARG A 298 38.92 9.89 -23.69
N ASP A 299 39.65 9.31 -24.63
CA ASP A 299 39.16 8.18 -25.42
C ASP A 299 39.13 6.90 -24.57
N LEU A 300 40.14 6.73 -23.71
CA LEU A 300 40.17 5.67 -22.69
C LEU A 300 39.02 5.83 -21.69
N GLN A 301 38.75 7.04 -21.17
CA GLN A 301 37.60 7.31 -20.31
C GLN A 301 36.28 6.91 -20.98
N ARG A 302 36.10 7.22 -22.27
CA ARG A 302 34.89 6.86 -23.02
C ARG A 302 34.73 5.34 -23.16
N VAL A 303 35.81 4.58 -23.35
CA VAL A 303 35.74 3.11 -23.38
C VAL A 303 35.17 2.57 -22.08
N PHE A 304 35.70 3.00 -20.93
CA PHE A 304 35.24 2.54 -19.62
C PHE A 304 33.81 2.98 -19.29
N LEU A 305 33.42 4.17 -19.74
CA LEU A 305 32.06 4.68 -19.58
C LEU A 305 31.06 3.85 -20.40
N TRP A 306 31.42 3.47 -21.63
CA TRP A 306 30.61 2.54 -22.44
C TRP A 306 30.58 1.12 -21.85
N LEU A 307 31.69 0.65 -21.29
CA LEU A 307 31.74 -0.67 -20.64
C LEU A 307 30.80 -0.71 -19.42
N GLY A 308 30.93 0.25 -18.50
CA GLY A 308 30.04 0.38 -17.34
C GLY A 308 28.58 0.59 -17.76
N GLY A 309 28.34 1.46 -18.76
CA GLY A 309 27.00 1.70 -19.30
C GLY A 309 26.36 0.45 -19.91
N SER A 310 27.14 -0.38 -20.61
CA SER A 310 26.64 -1.63 -21.21
C SER A 310 26.29 -2.69 -20.15
N LEU A 311 27.11 -2.80 -19.10
CA LEU A 311 26.85 -3.68 -17.94
C LEU A 311 25.56 -3.28 -17.22
N VAL A 312 25.39 -1.98 -16.96
CA VAL A 312 24.17 -1.44 -16.36
C VAL A 312 22.98 -1.68 -17.28
N ALA A 313 23.09 -1.39 -18.58
CA ALA A 313 21.98 -1.60 -19.52
C ALA A 313 21.50 -3.05 -19.54
N VAL A 314 22.42 -4.03 -19.57
CA VAL A 314 22.08 -5.46 -19.54
C VAL A 314 21.50 -5.86 -18.20
N GLY A 315 22.13 -5.46 -17.09
CA GLY A 315 21.63 -5.75 -15.73
C GLY A 315 20.25 -5.15 -15.48
N THR A 316 20.03 -3.90 -15.91
CA THR A 316 18.75 -3.23 -15.83
C THR A 316 17.68 -3.90 -16.69
N LEU A 317 17.99 -4.26 -17.93
CA LEU A 317 17.04 -4.96 -18.80
C LEU A 317 16.61 -6.29 -18.18
N LEU A 318 17.56 -7.10 -17.71
CA LEU A 318 17.28 -8.38 -17.07
C LEU A 318 16.53 -8.19 -15.75
N GLY A 319 16.93 -7.24 -14.92
CA GLY A 319 16.30 -6.96 -13.64
C GLY A 319 14.85 -6.47 -13.78
N VAL A 320 14.56 -5.63 -14.77
CA VAL A 320 13.19 -5.19 -15.08
C VAL A 320 12.36 -6.37 -15.57
N LEU A 321 12.89 -7.19 -16.47
CA LEU A 321 12.17 -8.32 -17.05
C LEU A 321 11.84 -9.37 -15.96
N VAL A 322 12.82 -9.70 -15.11
CA VAL A 322 12.63 -10.61 -13.97
C VAL A 322 11.73 -9.99 -12.89
N GLY A 323 11.88 -8.70 -12.59
CA GLY A 323 11.08 -8.01 -11.57
C GLY A 323 9.61 -7.89 -11.95
N ILE A 324 9.32 -7.41 -13.16
CA ILE A 324 7.94 -7.29 -13.67
C ILE A 324 7.33 -8.67 -13.92
N GLY A 325 8.08 -9.57 -14.57
CA GLY A 325 7.62 -10.93 -14.83
C GLY A 325 7.35 -11.71 -13.53
N GLY A 326 8.22 -11.56 -12.54
CA GLY A 326 8.06 -12.12 -11.21
C GLY A 326 6.85 -11.55 -10.48
N ALA A 327 6.66 -10.22 -10.51
CA ALA A 327 5.49 -9.59 -9.88
C ALA A 327 4.18 -10.10 -10.52
N TRP A 328 4.11 -10.12 -11.84
CA TRP A 328 2.96 -10.62 -12.58
C TRP A 328 2.68 -12.11 -12.29
N MET A 329 3.73 -12.93 -12.21
CA MET A 329 3.60 -14.35 -11.90
C MET A 329 3.14 -14.58 -10.45
N LEU A 330 3.71 -13.86 -9.48
CA LEU A 330 3.33 -13.95 -8.07
C LEU A 330 1.87 -13.53 -7.84
N ASP A 331 1.43 -12.47 -8.51
CA ASP A 331 0.04 -11.98 -8.47
C ASP A 331 -0.91 -13.00 -9.11
N ARG A 332 -0.59 -13.49 -10.31
CA ARG A 332 -1.44 -14.39 -11.09
C ARG A 332 -1.66 -15.75 -10.42
N TYR A 333 -0.61 -16.30 -9.80
CA TYR A 333 -0.66 -17.62 -9.16
C TYR A 333 -0.99 -17.56 -7.67
N GLN A 334 -1.15 -16.37 -7.09
CA GLN A 334 -1.45 -16.16 -5.66
C GLN A 334 -0.57 -17.02 -4.72
N LEU A 335 0.70 -17.18 -5.10
CA LEU A 335 1.68 -18.08 -4.46
C LEU A 335 1.92 -17.76 -2.99
N LEU A 336 1.66 -16.51 -2.59
CA LEU A 336 1.77 -16.01 -1.23
C LEU A 336 0.35 -15.84 -0.65
N SER A 337 -0.26 -16.96 -0.30
CA SER A 337 -1.52 -16.99 0.45
C SER A 337 -1.22 -16.66 1.91
N LEU A 338 -1.93 -15.66 2.46
CA LEU A 338 -1.78 -15.29 3.86
C LEU A 338 -2.71 -16.16 4.72
N PRO A 339 -2.32 -16.54 5.95
CA PRO A 339 -3.25 -17.17 6.88
C PRO A 339 -4.42 -16.21 7.14
N SER A 340 -5.59 -16.58 6.62
CA SER A 340 -6.81 -15.76 6.58
C SER A 340 -7.40 -15.42 7.96
N GLN A 341 -6.82 -15.96 9.04
CA GLN A 341 -7.23 -15.68 10.42
C GLN A 341 -6.64 -14.35 10.96
N VAL A 342 -5.55 -13.85 10.38
CA VAL A 342 -4.80 -12.69 10.93
C VAL A 342 -4.76 -11.50 9.96
N TYR A 343 -4.79 -11.73 8.64
CA TYR A 343 -4.66 -10.68 7.63
C TYR A 343 -5.97 -10.41 6.88
N PHE A 344 -6.21 -9.15 6.52
CA PHE A 344 -7.41 -8.69 5.80
C PHE A 344 -7.51 -9.21 4.36
N LEU A 345 -6.40 -9.66 3.77
CA LEU A 345 -6.30 -10.09 2.38
C LEU A 345 -6.01 -11.60 2.30
N ASP A 346 -6.63 -12.27 1.34
CA ASP A 346 -6.46 -13.72 1.12
C ASP A 346 -5.11 -14.06 0.46
N HIS A 347 -4.53 -13.11 -0.27
CA HIS A 347 -3.22 -13.22 -0.91
C HIS A 347 -2.50 -11.86 -0.87
N VAL A 348 -1.19 -11.87 -1.11
CA VAL A 348 -0.41 -10.64 -1.30
C VAL A 348 -0.56 -10.17 -2.76
N PRO A 349 -1.26 -9.05 -3.03
CA PRO A 349 -1.35 -8.49 -4.37
C PRO A 349 -0.03 -7.79 -4.77
N PHE A 350 0.37 -7.93 -6.02
CA PHE A 350 1.57 -7.26 -6.57
C PHE A 350 1.16 -6.31 -7.69
N LEU A 351 1.11 -5.00 -7.40
CA LEU A 351 0.75 -3.97 -8.38
C LEU A 351 1.97 -3.19 -8.83
N VAL A 352 2.44 -3.47 -10.05
CA VAL A 352 3.57 -2.76 -10.66
C VAL A 352 3.12 -1.39 -11.18
N ARG A 353 3.58 -0.32 -10.54
CA ARG A 353 3.32 1.06 -10.99
C ARG A 353 4.44 1.57 -11.88
N SER A 354 4.12 2.02 -13.09
CA SER A 354 5.11 2.49 -14.07
C SER A 354 5.94 3.67 -13.56
N THR A 355 5.35 4.54 -12.73
CA THR A 355 6.05 5.67 -12.11
C THR A 355 7.14 5.21 -11.15
N ASP A 356 6.90 4.15 -10.38
CA ASP A 356 7.88 3.63 -9.43
C ASP A 356 9.05 2.97 -10.16
N VAL A 357 8.75 2.17 -11.20
CA VAL A 357 9.77 1.60 -12.08
C VAL A 357 10.60 2.70 -12.75
N PHE A 358 9.98 3.77 -13.24
CA PHE A 358 10.69 4.89 -13.85
C PHE A 358 11.67 5.55 -12.88
N TRP A 359 11.26 5.86 -11.64
CA TRP A 359 12.14 6.46 -10.64
C TRP A 359 13.28 5.53 -10.21
N ILE A 360 13.01 4.23 -10.07
CA ILE A 360 14.04 3.22 -9.81
C ILE A 360 15.09 3.24 -10.93
N LEU A 361 14.64 3.19 -12.18
CA LEU A 361 15.51 3.20 -13.35
C LEU A 361 16.35 4.47 -13.43
N LEU A 362 15.73 5.63 -13.22
CA LEU A 362 16.40 6.92 -13.24
C LEU A 362 17.46 7.01 -12.14
N ALA A 363 17.11 6.66 -10.89
CA ALA A 363 18.04 6.69 -9.76
C ALA A 363 19.22 5.73 -9.97
N THR A 364 18.93 4.50 -10.42
CA THR A 364 19.96 3.50 -10.72
C THR A 364 20.89 3.99 -11.84
N MET A 365 20.33 4.54 -12.91
CA MET A 365 21.11 5.07 -14.04
C MET A 365 22.01 6.23 -13.59
N VAL A 366 21.48 7.20 -12.84
CA VAL A 366 22.25 8.35 -12.36
C VAL A 366 23.40 7.91 -11.45
N LEU A 367 23.13 7.03 -10.49
CA LEU A 367 24.14 6.58 -9.52
C LEU A 367 25.22 5.73 -10.19
N THR A 368 24.83 4.80 -11.06
CA THR A 368 25.78 3.94 -11.77
C THR A 368 26.61 4.70 -12.80
N LEU A 369 26.03 5.65 -13.54
CA LEU A 369 26.78 6.55 -14.42
C LEU A 369 27.74 7.44 -13.62
N GLY A 370 27.32 7.94 -12.46
CA GLY A 370 28.18 8.70 -11.54
C GLY A 370 29.39 7.88 -11.07
N CYS A 371 29.16 6.64 -10.65
CA CYS A 371 30.20 5.69 -10.26
C CYS A 371 31.14 5.33 -11.41
N SER A 372 30.59 5.06 -12.60
CA SER A 372 31.39 4.76 -13.80
C SER A 372 32.26 5.96 -14.20
N LEU A 373 31.73 7.18 -14.12
CA LEU A 373 32.48 8.40 -14.41
C LEU A 373 33.60 8.63 -13.39
N PHE A 374 33.34 8.37 -12.10
CA PHE A 374 34.37 8.43 -11.05
C PHE A 374 35.49 7.41 -11.31
N ALA A 375 35.13 6.15 -11.57
CA ALA A 375 36.09 5.09 -11.87
C ALA A 375 36.91 5.40 -13.14
N ALA A 376 36.26 5.86 -14.22
CA ALA A 376 36.92 6.21 -15.48
C ALA A 376 37.89 7.39 -15.32
N LYS A 377 37.54 8.41 -14.53
CA LYS A 377 38.45 9.52 -14.23
C LYS A 377 39.69 9.05 -13.47
N LYS A 378 39.50 8.19 -12.47
CA LYS A 378 40.60 7.61 -11.68
C LYS A 378 41.50 6.70 -12.54
N ALA A 379 40.91 5.97 -13.47
CA ALA A 379 41.59 5.10 -14.43
C ALA A 379 42.54 5.87 -15.36
N ALA A 380 42.06 6.96 -15.95
CA ALA A 380 42.81 7.73 -16.94
C ALA A 380 43.96 8.57 -16.34
N ALA A 381 44.01 8.69 -15.02
CA ALA A 381 45.11 9.33 -14.31
C ALA A 381 46.34 8.42 -14.14
N LEU A 382 46.20 7.10 -14.35
CA LEU A 382 47.31 6.14 -14.28
C LEU A 382 48.19 6.31 -15.53
N ARG A 383 49.49 6.55 -15.34
CA ARG A 383 50.44 6.82 -16.43
C ARG A 383 50.71 5.52 -17.23
N PRO A 384 50.58 5.53 -18.58
CA PRO A 384 50.83 4.35 -19.42
C PRO A 384 52.22 3.74 -19.26
N VAL A 385 53.21 4.56 -18.91
CA VAL A 385 54.62 4.17 -18.74
C VAL A 385 54.84 3.31 -17.49
N GLU A 386 54.02 3.47 -16.44
CA GLU A 386 54.09 2.62 -15.25
C GLU A 386 53.39 1.26 -15.47
N ALA A 387 52.43 1.20 -16.40
CA ALA A 387 51.67 -0.01 -16.72
C ALA A 387 52.48 -1.06 -17.51
N LEU A 388 53.52 -0.64 -18.24
CA LEU A 388 54.42 -1.52 -19.01
C LEU A 388 55.63 -2.02 -18.21
N ARG A 389 55.83 -1.51 -16.98
CA ARG A 389 56.99 -1.82 -16.14
C ARG A 389 56.72 -2.94 -15.11
N ARG A 390 55.55 -3.58 -15.15
CA ARG A 390 55.15 -4.69 -14.26
C ARG A 390 54.73 -5.92 -15.04
#